data_AF-A0A2N1RUS0-F1
#
_entry.id   AF-A0A2N1RUS0-F1
#
_cell.length_a   1.000
_cell.length_b   1.000
_cell.length_c   1.000
_cell.angle_alpha   90.00
_cell.angle_beta   90.00
_cell.angle_gamma   90.00
#
_symmetry.space_group_name_H-M   'P 1'
#
loop_
_entity.id
_entity.type
_entity.pdbx_description
1 polymer ?
#
loop_
_entity_poly.entity_id
_entity_poly.type
_entity_poly.pdbx_seq_one_letter_code
_entity_poly.pdbx_strand_id
1 'polypeptide(L)'
;MKKEILLTIALSSGIFSCSGMQITEQNVIKELQQTAESIKKDKESIYKLDSKTVGKKGYFYLMNSNGRILHHPKKGLINSDFSRFTFIQKILEKRNGCISFNADGTKRYLFFNEAGRDEILCLSIDMNEFNEPVYGCDSNAEGKK
;
A
#
# COMPACT_ATOMS: atom_id res chain seq x y z
N MET A 1 11.48 -10.23 59.76
CA MET A 1 10.57 -9.15 59.33
C MET A 1 10.94 -8.75 57.91
N LYS A 2 10.23 -9.29 56.91
CA LYS A 2 10.43 -8.96 55.49
C LYS A 2 9.51 -7.77 55.15
N LYS A 3 10.08 -6.71 54.58
CA LYS A 3 9.36 -5.49 54.19
C LYS A 3 8.63 -5.75 52.87
N GLU A 4 7.31 -5.55 52.88
CA GLU A 4 6.45 -5.49 51.71
C GLU A 4 6.84 -4.27 50.86
N ILE A 5 7.15 -4.48 49.57
CA ILE A 5 7.33 -3.41 48.59
C ILE A 5 5.99 -3.26 47.87
N LEU A 6 5.27 -2.18 48.17
CA LEU A 6 4.08 -1.78 47.42
C LEU A 6 4.48 -1.41 45.99
N LEU A 7 3.98 -2.19 45.03
CA LEU A 7 4.06 -1.90 43.60
C LEU A 7 2.95 -0.89 43.25
N THR A 8 3.29 0.39 43.21
CA THR A 8 2.36 1.43 42.74
C THR A 8 2.26 1.36 41.21
N ILE A 9 1.15 0.84 40.70
CA ILE A 9 0.81 0.88 39.28
C ILE A 9 0.46 2.34 38.95
N ALA A 10 1.39 3.05 38.30
CA ALA A 10 1.08 4.31 37.67
C ALA A 10 0.22 4.02 36.42
N LEU A 11 -1.09 4.28 36.52
CA LEU A 11 -1.94 4.46 35.34
C LEU A 11 -1.46 5.71 34.61
N SER A 12 -0.49 5.55 33.71
CA SER A 12 -0.21 6.56 32.70
C SER A 12 -1.41 6.62 31.77
N SER A 13 -2.27 7.60 32.06
CA SER A 13 -3.34 8.04 31.17
C SER A 13 -2.66 8.57 29.91
N GLY A 14 -2.40 7.67 28.97
CA GLY A 14 -1.86 7.98 27.67
C GLY A 14 -2.85 8.86 26.92
N ILE A 15 -2.62 10.17 26.99
CA ILE A 15 -3.20 11.13 26.08
C ILE A 15 -2.63 10.78 24.71
N PHE A 16 -3.30 9.89 23.97
CA PHE A 16 -3.06 9.72 22.55
C PHE A 16 -3.55 11.01 21.89
N SER A 17 -2.66 12.00 21.85
CA SER A 17 -2.82 13.19 21.03
C SER A 17 -3.11 12.71 19.62
N CYS A 18 -4.27 13.08 19.07
CA CYS A 18 -4.59 12.95 17.65
C CYS A 18 -3.69 13.89 16.84
N SER A 19 -2.39 13.63 16.85
CA SER A 19 -1.41 14.27 15.98
C SER A 19 -1.35 13.42 14.71
N GLY A 20 -1.52 14.06 13.55
CA GLY A 20 -1.80 13.46 12.24
C GLY A 20 -1.25 12.05 12.01
N MET A 21 -2.12 11.16 11.52
CA MET A 21 -1.81 9.77 11.20
C MET A 21 -0.47 9.67 10.46
N GLN A 22 0.53 9.13 11.17
CA GLN A 22 1.87 8.96 10.64
C GLN A 22 1.85 7.85 9.59
N ILE A 23 2.20 8.18 8.34
CA ILE A 23 2.41 7.15 7.32
C ILE A 23 3.82 6.63 7.48
N THR A 24 3.90 5.36 7.88
CA THR A 24 5.15 4.60 7.96
C THR A 24 5.07 3.42 7.01
N GLU A 25 6.23 2.95 6.56
CA GLU A 25 6.31 1.76 5.72
C GLU A 25 5.60 0.55 6.35
N GLN A 26 5.77 0.35 7.66
CA GLN A 26 5.17 -0.80 8.37
C GLN A 26 3.64 -0.74 8.35
N ASN A 27 3.05 0.45 8.55
CA ASN A 27 1.61 0.62 8.50
C ASN A 27 1.07 0.42 7.08
N VAL A 28 1.80 0.88 6.06
CA VAL A 28 1.45 0.67 4.64
C VAL A 28 1.47 -0.80 4.27
N ILE A 29 2.54 -1.53 4.63
CA ILE A 29 2.66 -2.97 4.38
C ILE A 29 1.54 -3.74 5.07
N LYS A 30 1.26 -3.42 6.34
CA LYS A 30 0.18 -4.05 7.11
C LYS A 30 -1.18 -3.81 6.44
N GLU A 31 -1.47 -2.58 6.05
CA GLU A 31 -2.72 -2.22 5.40
C GLU A 31 -2.90 -2.95 4.06
N LEU A 32 -1.83 -3.00 3.27
CA LEU A 32 -1.82 -3.69 1.98
C LEU A 32 -2.05 -5.19 2.14
N GLN A 33 -1.36 -5.84 3.08
CA GLN A 33 -1.52 -7.27 3.36
C GLN A 33 -2.95 -7.60 3.82
N GLN A 34 -3.49 -6.84 4.78
CA GLN A 34 -4.85 -7.04 5.27
C GLN A 34 -5.89 -6.87 4.15
N THR A 35 -5.66 -5.92 3.25
CA THR A 35 -6.54 -5.68 2.11
C THR A 35 -6.45 -6.82 1.10
N ALA A 36 -5.23 -7.30 0.79
CA ALA A 36 -5.02 -8.44 -0.09
C ALA A 36 -5.70 -9.71 0.44
N GLU A 37 -5.56 -10.00 1.74
CA GLU A 37 -6.22 -11.13 2.39
C GLU A 37 -7.75 -10.99 2.40
N SER A 38 -8.28 -9.77 2.59
CA SER A 38 -9.71 -9.53 2.49
C SER A 38 -10.25 -9.82 1.09
N ILE A 39 -9.50 -9.46 0.04
CA ILE A 39 -9.87 -9.75 -1.36
C ILE A 39 -9.77 -11.25 -1.66
N LYS A 40 -8.75 -11.95 -1.14
CA LYS A 40 -8.62 -13.40 -1.27
C LYS A 40 -9.81 -14.14 -0.65
N LYS A 41 -10.27 -13.66 0.51
CA LYS A 41 -11.41 -14.24 1.23
C LYS A 41 -12.75 -13.91 0.57
N ASP A 42 -12.91 -12.68 0.10
CA ASP A 42 -14.16 -12.18 -0.46
C ASP A 42 -13.89 -11.19 -1.59
N LYS A 43 -14.20 -11.60 -2.82
CA LYS A 43 -14.00 -10.78 -4.02
C LYS A 43 -14.85 -9.51 -4.03
N GLU A 44 -15.97 -9.47 -3.30
CA GLU A 44 -16.78 -8.24 -3.15
C GLU A 44 -16.02 -7.14 -2.37
N SER A 45 -14.96 -7.51 -1.62
CA SER A 45 -14.11 -6.52 -0.97
C SER A 45 -13.34 -5.62 -1.95
N ILE A 46 -13.28 -5.97 -3.23
CA ILE A 46 -12.73 -5.11 -4.29
C ILE A 46 -13.51 -3.79 -4.37
N TYR A 47 -14.82 -3.79 -4.17
CA TYR A 47 -15.63 -2.56 -4.25
C TYR A 47 -15.34 -1.56 -3.13
N LYS A 48 -14.75 -2.02 -2.01
CA LYS A 48 -14.34 -1.16 -0.89
C LYS A 48 -13.08 -0.35 -1.22
N LEU A 49 -12.34 -0.70 -2.28
CA LEU A 49 -11.12 -0.01 -2.66
C LEU A 49 -11.37 1.44 -3.12
N ASP A 50 -12.54 1.72 -3.72
CA ASP A 50 -12.89 3.06 -4.21
C ASP A 50 -12.90 4.12 -3.08
N SER A 51 -13.29 3.73 -1.86
CA SER A 51 -13.36 4.62 -0.69
C SER A 51 -12.16 4.50 0.25
N LYS A 52 -11.22 3.59 -0.04
CA LYS A 52 -10.12 3.27 0.86
C LYS A 52 -8.87 4.06 0.48
N THR A 53 -8.40 4.90 1.39
CA THR A 53 -7.24 5.76 1.17
C THR A 53 -6.18 5.52 2.24
N VAL A 54 -4.92 5.68 1.86
CA VAL A 54 -3.78 5.72 2.79
C VAL A 54 -3.15 7.11 2.68
N GLY A 55 -3.06 7.82 3.79
CA GLY A 55 -2.74 9.25 3.75
C GLY A 55 -3.85 10.09 3.14
N LYS A 56 -3.46 11.21 2.54
CA LYS A 56 -4.33 12.16 1.85
C LYS A 56 -4.67 11.74 0.43
N LYS A 57 -3.72 11.13 -0.30
CA LYS A 57 -3.88 10.83 -1.73
C LYS A 57 -3.43 9.43 -2.14
N GLY A 58 -3.09 8.55 -1.19
CA GLY A 58 -2.79 7.16 -1.48
C GLY A 58 -4.06 6.40 -1.87
N TYR A 59 -3.96 5.57 -2.90
CA TYR A 59 -5.11 4.82 -3.41
C TYR A 59 -4.72 3.40 -3.82
N PHE A 60 -5.69 2.50 -3.68
CA PHE A 60 -5.58 1.12 -4.13
C PHE A 60 -6.08 0.96 -5.56
N TYR A 61 -5.51 -0.01 -6.27
CA TYR A 61 -6.02 -0.51 -7.54
C TYR A 61 -5.63 -1.97 -7.73
N LEU A 62 -6.33 -2.68 -8.62
CA LEU A 62 -6.16 -4.10 -8.86
C LEU A 62 -5.81 -4.34 -10.32
N MET A 63 -4.86 -5.23 -10.59
CA MET A 63 -4.54 -5.71 -11.94
C MET A 63 -4.51 -7.23 -11.97
N ASN A 64 -4.60 -7.81 -13.17
CA ASN A 64 -4.36 -9.23 -13.38
C ASN A 64 -2.89 -9.55 -13.72
N SER A 65 -2.60 -10.84 -13.81
CA SER A 65 -1.30 -11.43 -14.17
C SER A 65 -0.81 -11.08 -15.59
N ASN A 66 -1.66 -10.48 -16.43
CA ASN A 66 -1.31 -9.98 -17.76
C ASN A 66 -1.08 -8.46 -17.79
N GLY A 67 -1.07 -7.79 -16.63
CA GLY A 67 -0.85 -6.33 -16.55
C GLY A 67 -2.08 -5.49 -16.96
N ARG A 68 -3.27 -6.09 -17.01
CA ARG A 68 -4.53 -5.39 -17.28
C ARG A 68 -5.20 -4.94 -16.00
N ILE A 69 -5.64 -3.68 -15.94
CA ILE A 69 -6.32 -3.11 -14.78
C ILE A 69 -7.73 -3.69 -14.64
N LEU A 70 -8.02 -4.27 -13.48
CA LEU A 70 -9.33 -4.83 -13.13
C LEU A 70 -10.19 -3.81 -12.35
N HIS A 71 -9.55 -2.99 -11.51
CA HIS A 71 -10.22 -1.99 -10.70
C HIS A 71 -9.29 -0.80 -10.48
N HIS A 72 -9.80 0.43 -10.59
CA HIS A 72 -9.06 1.66 -10.32
C HIS A 72 -10.01 2.82 -10.04
N PRO A 73 -9.67 3.76 -9.11
CA PRO A 73 -10.47 4.98 -8.89
C PRO A 73 -10.75 5.80 -10.16
N LYS A 74 -9.76 5.95 -11.05
CA LYS A 74 -9.92 6.51 -12.39
C LYS A 74 -10.52 5.44 -13.31
N LYS A 75 -11.85 5.43 -13.42
CA LYS A 75 -12.61 4.40 -14.17
C LYS A 75 -12.16 4.23 -15.62
N GLY A 76 -11.66 5.28 -16.27
CA GLY A 76 -11.11 5.23 -17.63
C GLY A 76 -9.84 4.36 -17.79
N LEU A 77 -9.21 3.91 -16.71
CA LEU A 77 -8.07 2.99 -16.76
C LEU A 77 -8.47 1.52 -16.69
N ILE A 78 -9.72 1.23 -16.27
CA ILE A 78 -10.19 -0.15 -16.15
C ILE A 78 -10.18 -0.82 -17.53
N ASN A 79 -9.79 -2.10 -17.57
CA ASN A 79 -9.62 -2.91 -18.77
C ASN A 79 -8.46 -2.48 -19.69
N SER A 80 -7.68 -1.46 -19.33
CA SER A 80 -6.49 -1.06 -20.08
C SER A 80 -5.29 -1.95 -19.72
N ASP A 81 -4.45 -2.22 -20.73
CA ASP A 81 -3.24 -3.03 -20.61
C ASP A 81 -2.01 -2.14 -20.40
N PHE A 82 -1.27 -2.42 -19.33
CA PHE A 82 -0.03 -1.72 -18.98
C PHE A 82 1.20 -2.64 -18.98
N SER A 83 1.09 -3.88 -19.46
CA SER A 83 2.18 -4.88 -19.49
C SER A 83 3.45 -4.43 -20.23
N ARG A 84 3.34 -3.46 -21.14
CA ARG A 84 4.49 -2.87 -21.83
C ARG A 84 5.39 -2.03 -20.93
N PHE A 85 4.89 -1.52 -19.81
CA PHE A 85 5.66 -0.65 -18.95
C PHE A 85 6.58 -1.46 -18.04
N THR A 86 7.86 -1.10 -17.99
CA THR A 86 8.89 -1.82 -17.23
C THR A 86 8.54 -1.99 -15.74
N PHE A 87 7.88 -0.99 -15.14
CA PHE A 87 7.44 -1.04 -13.76
C PHE A 87 6.33 -2.08 -13.52
N ILE A 88 5.46 -2.28 -14.51
CA ILE A 88 4.42 -3.31 -14.47
C ILE A 88 5.05 -4.68 -14.63
N GLN A 89 6.02 -4.84 -15.54
CA GLN A 89 6.74 -6.11 -15.70
C GLN A 89 7.40 -6.56 -14.38
N LYS A 90 8.01 -5.63 -13.63
CA LYS A 90 8.54 -5.90 -12.29
C LYS A 90 7.45 -6.33 -11.30
N ILE A 91 6.27 -5.71 -11.34
CA ILE A 91 5.12 -6.12 -10.50
C ILE A 91 4.67 -7.54 -10.84
N LEU A 92 4.58 -7.86 -12.15
CA LEU A 92 4.16 -9.19 -12.62
C LEU A 92 5.17 -10.28 -12.25
N GLU A 93 6.47 -9.98 -12.32
CA GLU A 93 7.56 -10.90 -11.94
C GLU A 93 7.59 -11.14 -10.43
N LYS A 94 7.58 -10.07 -9.63
CA LYS A 94 7.77 -10.18 -8.16
C LYS A 94 6.50 -10.57 -7.41
N ARG A 95 5.34 -10.08 -7.87
CA ARG A 95 3.98 -10.22 -7.28
C ARG A 95 3.80 -9.69 -5.85
N ASN A 96 4.87 -9.55 -5.07
CA ASN A 96 4.92 -8.91 -3.78
C ASN A 96 6.17 -8.01 -3.70
N GLY A 97 6.02 -6.78 -3.20
CA GLY A 97 7.16 -5.88 -3.03
C GLY A 97 6.78 -4.41 -3.10
N CYS A 98 7.79 -3.58 -3.35
CA CYS A 98 7.62 -2.15 -3.55
C CYS A 98 8.54 -1.65 -4.68
N ILE A 99 8.05 -0.69 -5.44
CA ILE A 99 8.85 0.06 -6.42
C ILE A 99 8.65 1.56 -6.20
N SER A 100 9.66 2.33 -6.57
CA SER A 100 9.60 3.78 -6.65
C SER A 100 9.67 4.23 -8.11
N PHE A 101 8.78 5.16 -8.49
CA PHE A 101 8.70 5.67 -9.86
C PHE A 101 8.21 7.11 -9.90
N ASN A 102 8.38 7.76 -11.05
CA ASN A 102 7.88 9.11 -11.32
C ASN A 102 6.70 9.02 -12.28
N ALA A 103 5.53 9.52 -11.85
CA ALA A 103 4.33 9.64 -12.66
C ALA A 103 3.94 11.12 -12.74
N ASP A 104 3.91 11.68 -13.94
CA ASP A 104 3.51 13.07 -14.19
C ASP A 104 4.23 14.10 -13.32
N GLY A 105 5.54 13.90 -13.09
CA GLY A 105 6.37 14.77 -12.25
C GLY A 105 6.27 14.50 -10.75
N THR A 106 5.40 13.59 -10.32
CA THR A 106 5.22 13.20 -8.91
C THR A 106 5.94 11.88 -8.64
N LYS A 107 6.85 11.87 -7.67
CA LYS A 107 7.49 10.64 -7.20
C LYS A 107 6.52 9.88 -6.29
N ARG A 108 6.33 8.59 -6.56
CA ARG A 108 5.39 7.73 -5.83
C ARG A 108 6.06 6.44 -5.40
N TYR A 109 5.69 5.95 -4.23
CA TYR A 109 5.88 4.55 -3.87
C TYR A 109 4.67 3.74 -4.34
N LEU A 110 4.93 2.57 -4.90
CA LEU A 110 3.92 1.59 -5.29
C LEU A 110 4.26 0.29 -4.59
N PHE A 111 3.46 -0.04 -3.59
CA PHE A 111 3.51 -1.30 -2.88
C PHE A 111 2.53 -2.27 -3.54
N PHE A 112 2.88 -3.54 -3.62
CA PHE A 112 2.03 -4.53 -4.24
C PHE A 112 2.11 -5.89 -3.55
N ASN A 113 0.98 -6.59 -3.51
CA ASN A 113 0.85 -7.93 -2.96
C ASN A 113 -0.10 -8.77 -3.82
N GLU A 114 0.15 -10.07 -3.85
CA GLU A 114 -0.79 -11.01 -4.42
C GLU A 114 -2.12 -10.99 -3.66
N ALA A 115 -3.24 -10.85 -4.38
CA ALA A 115 -4.60 -10.78 -3.84
C ALA A 115 -5.52 -11.89 -4.40
N GLY A 116 -4.93 -12.90 -5.04
CA GLY A 116 -5.60 -14.07 -5.59
C GLY A 116 -4.71 -14.79 -6.59
N ARG A 117 -5.28 -15.73 -7.35
CA ARG A 117 -4.52 -16.50 -8.34
C ARG A 117 -3.94 -15.58 -9.42
N ASP A 118 -4.79 -14.70 -9.94
CA ASP A 118 -4.42 -13.80 -11.04
C ASP A 118 -4.29 -12.35 -10.59
N GLU A 119 -4.82 -11.99 -9.43
CA GLU A 119 -4.93 -10.60 -9.02
C GLU A 119 -3.73 -10.15 -8.19
N ILE A 120 -3.21 -8.97 -8.54
CA ILE A 120 -2.20 -8.26 -7.78
C ILE A 120 -2.83 -6.95 -7.31
N LEU A 121 -2.87 -6.76 -6.00
CA LEU A 121 -3.29 -5.51 -5.36
C LEU A 121 -2.11 -4.56 -5.33
N CYS A 122 -2.33 -3.33 -5.75
CA CYS A 122 -1.35 -2.27 -5.74
C CYS A 122 -1.86 -1.09 -4.91
N LEU A 123 -0.96 -0.45 -4.18
CA LEU A 123 -1.19 0.75 -3.39
C LEU A 123 -0.16 1.80 -3.79
N SER A 124 -0.64 2.90 -4.37
CA SER A 124 0.21 3.99 -4.83
C SER A 124 0.08 5.20 -3.91
N ILE A 125 1.20 5.67 -3.35
CA ILE A 125 1.24 6.78 -2.38
C ILE A 125 2.32 7.79 -2.83
N ASP A 126 2.03 9.09 -2.68
CA ASP A 126 3.03 10.14 -2.90
C ASP A 126 4.13 10.03 -1.84
N MET A 127 5.40 10.06 -2.28
CA MET A 127 6.54 9.90 -1.36
C MET A 127 6.57 10.97 -0.27
N ASN A 128 6.06 12.18 -0.55
CA ASN A 128 6.06 13.28 0.41
C ASN A 128 5.04 13.09 1.55
N GLU A 129 4.20 12.05 1.49
CA GLU A 129 3.28 11.72 2.58
C GLU A 129 3.93 10.83 3.65
N PHE A 130 5.12 10.29 3.39
CA PHE A 130 5.86 9.49 4.38
C PHE A 130 6.65 10.40 5.31
N ASN A 131 6.65 10.04 6.59
CA ASN A 131 7.40 10.77 7.61
C ASN A 131 8.90 10.45 7.56
N GLU A 132 9.25 9.27 7.05
CA GLU A 132 10.60 8.75 6.94
C GLU A 132 10.80 8.17 5.53
N PRO A 133 12.04 8.16 5.00
CA PRO A 133 12.32 7.48 3.75
C PRO A 133 11.92 6.00 3.82
N VAL A 134 11.26 5.51 2.77
CA VAL A 134 11.01 4.07 2.61
C VAL A 134 12.26 3.44 1.99
N TYR A 135 12.81 2.44 2.67
CA TYR A 135 13.98 1.71 2.21
C TYR A 135 13.54 0.40 1.52
N GLY A 136 14.28 -0.07 0.53
CA GLY A 136 14.04 -1.39 -0.08
C GLY A 136 13.00 -1.44 -1.21
N CYS A 137 12.35 -0.33 -1.56
CA CYS A 137 11.60 -0.24 -2.83
C CYS A 137 12.58 -0.20 -4.02
N ASP A 138 12.39 -1.03 -5.04
CA ASP A 138 13.26 -0.97 -6.22
C ASP A 138 13.15 0.40 -6.90
N SER A 139 14.28 1.00 -7.26
CA SER A 139 14.32 2.29 -7.94
C SER A 139 14.23 2.17 -9.46
N ASN A 140 13.92 3.30 -10.10
CA ASN A 140 14.09 3.55 -11.53
C ASN A 140 13.30 2.64 -12.46
N ALA A 141 12.06 2.33 -12.13
CA ALA A 141 11.12 1.85 -13.13
C ALA A 141 10.57 3.08 -13.89
N GLU A 142 11.38 3.67 -14.76
CA GLU A 142 10.93 4.76 -15.63
C GLU A 142 9.73 4.27 -16.44
N GLY A 143 8.62 5.02 -16.38
CA GLY A 143 7.43 4.79 -17.20
C GLY A 143 7.65 5.08 -18.69
N LYS A 144 8.85 4.79 -19.21
CA LYS A 144 9.14 4.87 -20.64
C LYS A 144 8.32 3.78 -21.34
N LYS A 145 7.58 4.25 -22.34
CA LYS A 145 6.72 3.45 -23.23
C LYS A 145 7.54 2.46 -24.05
#